data_AF-A0A0A9AQG4-F1
#
_entry.id   AF-A0A0A9AQG4-F1
#
_cell.length_a   1.000
_cell.length_b   1.000
_cell.length_c   1.000
_cell.angle_alpha   90.00
_cell.angle_beta   90.00
_cell.angle_gamma   90.00
#
_symmetry.space_group_name_H-M   'P 1'
#
loop_
_entity.id
_entity.type
_entity.pdbx_description
1 polymer ?
#
loop_
_entity_poly.entity_id
_entity_poly.type
_entity_poly.pdbx_seq_one_letter_code
_entity_poly.pdbx_strand_id
1 'polypeptide(L)' 'MNRQPDNAEWGTVKWAERNYMRYNYCEDGWRFPQGLPGECSRH' A
#
# COMPACT_ATOMS: atom_id res chain seq x y z
N MET A 1 12.30 17.53 4.11
CA MET A 1 11.06 17.75 3.34
C MET A 1 9.98 16.96 4.05
N ASN A 2 9.10 17.60 4.83
CA ASN A 2 8.11 16.94 5.69
C ASN A 2 6.69 17.23 5.21
N ARG A 3 6.46 17.12 3.90
CA ARG A 3 5.13 17.30 3.33
C ARG A 3 4.40 15.97 3.40
N GLN A 4 3.21 15.97 3.99
CA GLN A 4 2.27 14.86 3.90
C GLN A 4 1.21 15.19 2.84
N PRO A 5 0.68 14.18 2.13
CA PRO A 5 -0.41 14.38 1.20
C PRO A 5 -1.68 14.85 1.94
N ASP A 6 -2.43 15.77 1.33
CA ASP A 6 -3.75 16.12 1.81
C ASP A 6 -4.81 15.05 1.47
N ASN A 7 -6.04 15.24 1.91
CA ASN A 7 -7.11 14.26 1.71
C ASN A 7 -7.45 14.02 0.23
N ALA A 8 -7.35 15.04 -0.62
CA ALA A 8 -7.63 14.90 -2.04
C ALA A 8 -6.51 14.12 -2.72
N GLU A 9 -5.26 14.41 -2.37
CA GLU A 9 -4.08 13.68 -2.85
C GLU A 9 -4.13 12.21 -2.43
N TRP A 10 -4.50 11.91 -1.18
CA TRP A 10 -4.74 10.52 -0.74
C TRP A 10 -5.90 9.86 -1.49
N GLY A 11 -6.93 10.62 -1.88
CA GLY A 11 -8.02 10.14 -2.72
C GLY A 11 -7.52 9.68 -4.10
N THR A 12 -6.61 10.43 -4.72
CA THR A 12 -5.98 10.06 -5.98
C THR A 12 -5.16 8.78 -5.86
N VAL A 13 -4.37 8.63 -4.78
CA VAL A 13 -3.58 7.41 -4.52
C VAL A 13 -4.50 6.19 -4.39
N LYS A 14 -5.54 6.28 -3.56
CA LYS A 14 -6.52 5.19 -3.39
C LYS A 14 -7.25 4.83 -4.68
N TRP A 15 -7.55 5.82 -5.53
CA TRP A 15 -8.15 5.56 -6.84
C TRP A 15 -7.17 4.81 -7.76
N ALA A 16 -5.92 5.22 -7.80
CA ALA A 16 -4.90 4.56 -8.61
C ALA A 16 -4.66 3.11 -8.14
N GLU A 17 -4.55 2.90 -6.82
CA GLU A 17 -4.42 1.57 -6.22
C GLU A 17 -5.57 0.65 -6.67
N ARG A 18 -6.83 1.10 -6.56
CA ARG A 18 -8.00 0.28 -6.92
C ARG A 18 -8.11 -0.06 -8.42
N ASN A 19 -7.70 0.86 -9.30
CA ASN A 19 -7.94 0.71 -10.73
C ASN A 19 -6.75 0.10 -11.48
N TYR A 20 -5.53 0.29 -10.97
CA TYR A 20 -4.31 -0.04 -11.72
C TYR A 20 -3.28 -0.85 -10.92
N MET A 21 -3.41 -1.00 -9.61
CA MET A 21 -2.48 -1.85 -8.85
C MET A 21 -2.73 -3.31 -9.17
N ARG A 22 -1.78 -3.91 -9.88
CA ARG A 22 -1.84 -5.32 -10.27
C ARG A 22 -1.28 -6.27 -9.22
N TYR A 23 -0.40 -5.77 -8.35
CA TYR A 23 0.29 -6.58 -7.37
C TYR A 23 0.65 -5.75 -6.14
N ASN A 24 0.27 -6.26 -4.98
CA ASN A 24 0.66 -5.74 -3.67
C ASN A 24 1.39 -6.85 -2.91
N TYR A 25 2.70 -6.70 -2.68
CA TYR A 25 3.47 -7.72 -1.97
C TYR A 25 3.04 -7.86 -0.50
N CYS A 26 2.50 -6.79 0.10
CA CYS A 26 1.97 -6.85 1.46
C CYS A 26 0.69 -7.68 1.57
N GLU A 27 0.07 -8.05 0.45
CA GLU A 27 -1.10 -8.95 0.41
C GLU A 27 -0.73 -10.34 -0.12
N ASP A 28 0.53 -10.55 -0.53
CA ASP A 28 0.99 -11.81 -1.11
C ASP A 28 1.44 -12.78 -0.01
N GLY A 29 0.47 -13.46 0.61
CA GLY A 29 0.73 -14.46 1.64
C GLY A 29 1.54 -15.68 1.16
N TRP A 30 1.52 -15.98 -0.15
CA TRP A 30 2.30 -17.09 -0.72
C TRP A 30 3.79 -16.76 -0.75
N ARG A 31 4.12 -15.51 -1.04
CA ARG A 31 5.49 -15.02 -0.99
C ARG A 31 6.07 -15.01 0.42
N PHE A 32 5.22 -14.86 1.43
CA PHE A 32 5.61 -14.73 2.83
C PHE A 32 4.97 -15.80 3.73
N PRO A 33 5.31 -17.09 3.54
CA PRO A 33 4.69 -18.19 4.28
C PRO A 33 4.99 -18.19 5.80
N GLN A 34 5.97 -17.38 6.23
CA GLN A 34 6.37 -17.24 7.63
C GLN A 34 5.86 -15.92 8.25
N GLY A 35 5.06 -15.14 7.52
CA GLY A 35 4.54 -13.85 7.95
C GLY A 35 5.06 -12.68 7.11
N LEU A 36 4.23 -11.64 6.99
CA LEU A 36 4.49 -10.46 6.18
C LEU A 36 5.62 -9.58 6.77
N PRO A 37 6.32 -8.81 5.93
CA PRO A 37 7.27 -7.80 6.40
C PRO A 37 6.63 -6.79 7.37
N GLY A 38 7.37 -6.37 8.41
CA GLY A 38 6.82 -5.55 9.50
C GLY A 38 6.39 -4.14 9.08
N GLU A 39 6.85 -3.65 7.93
CA GLU A 39 6.40 -2.40 7.32
C GLU A 39 4.99 -2.49 6.74
N CYS A 40 4.51 -3.68 6.38
CA CYS A 40 3.17 -3.88 5.83
C CYS A 40 2.05 -3.59 6.84
N SER A 41 2.40 -3.50 8.13
CA SER A 41 1.49 -3.13 9.21
C SER A 41 1.51 -1.64 9.55
N ARG A 42 2.26 -0.80 8.81
CA ARG A 42 2.45 0.63 9.12
C ARG A 42 1.45 1.56 8.45
N HIS A 43 0.27 1.06 8.10
CA HIS A 43 -0.80 1.84 7.48
C HIS A 43 -1.75 2.43 8.52
#